data_AF-A0AAW0ZC61-F1
#
_entry.id   AF-A0AAW0ZC61-F1
#
_cell.length_a   1.000
_cell.length_b   1.000
_cell.length_c   1.000
_cell.angle_alpha   90.00
_cell.angle_beta   90.00
_cell.angle_gamma   90.00
#
_symmetry.space_group_name_H-M   'P 1'
#
loop_
_entity.id
_entity.type
_entity.pdbx_description
1 polymer ?
#
loop_
_entity_poly.entity_id
_entity_poly.type
_entity_poly.pdbx_seq_one_letter_code
_entity_poly.pdbx_strand_id
1 'polypeptide(L)'
;MISVTKSTHEFSLEELREKLKERGLPFSGTKSELTTRLNEVDPSGEWMRSREVREEESESEIEHMRRLSEREKALAERELDLARQQIELLREMQRLSVRDQEREIVQRVPPVSISAIAELLSNFDGSVNTFETWERRITELKNTYKLSDDMVKLLIAIERQCIRMVAFQTRICFYAFG
;
A
#
# COMPACT_ATOMS: atom_id res chain seq x y z
N MET A 1 -25.01 18.65 -30.32
CA MET A 1 -26.14 19.55 -30.00
C MET A 1 -25.81 20.90 -30.61
N ILE A 2 -26.73 21.49 -31.36
CA ILE A 2 -26.53 22.81 -31.97
C ILE A 2 -26.80 23.81 -30.84
N SER A 3 -25.78 24.50 -30.34
CA SER A 3 -25.97 25.61 -29.40
C SER A 3 -26.73 26.70 -30.15
N VAL A 4 -28.02 26.87 -29.84
CA VAL A 4 -28.85 27.92 -30.43
C VAL A 4 -28.46 29.24 -29.76
N THR A 5 -27.36 29.85 -30.22
CA THR A 5 -27.02 31.22 -29.89
C THR A 5 -27.82 32.12 -30.83
N LYS A 6 -28.78 32.88 -30.30
CA LYS A 6 -29.45 33.92 -31.07
C LYS A 6 -28.40 34.91 -31.59
N SER A 7 -28.51 35.28 -32.86
CA SER A 7 -27.61 36.27 -33.45
C SER A 7 -27.88 37.66 -32.84
N THR A 8 -26.86 38.52 -32.77
CA THR A 8 -26.96 39.88 -32.19
C THR A 8 -28.07 40.74 -32.82
N HIS A 9 -28.41 40.47 -34.07
CA HIS A 9 -29.50 41.15 -34.77
C HIS A 9 -30.90 40.64 -34.39
N GLU A 10 -31.01 39.40 -33.93
CA GLU A 10 -32.27 38.74 -33.55
C GLU A 10 -32.81 39.25 -32.21
N PHE A 11 -31.96 39.87 -31.39
CA PHE A 11 -32.39 40.46 -30.13
C PHE A 11 -33.18 41.75 -30.34
N SER A 12 -34.36 41.83 -29.74
CA SER A 12 -35.14 43.07 -29.64
C SER A 12 -34.44 44.07 -28.70
N LEU A 13 -34.72 45.36 -28.89
CA LEU A 13 -34.25 46.41 -27.97
C LEU A 13 -34.72 46.16 -26.53
N GLU A 14 -35.91 45.61 -26.35
CA GLU A 14 -36.45 45.27 -25.04
C GLU A 14 -35.69 44.12 -24.37
N GLU A 15 -35.39 43.06 -25.13
CA GLU A 15 -34.59 41.92 -24.66
C GLU A 15 -33.17 42.36 -24.26
N LEU A 16 -32.53 43.25 -25.05
CA LEU A 16 -31.21 43.79 -24.71
C LEU A 16 -31.24 44.63 -23.43
N ARG A 17 -32.29 45.43 -23.23
CA ARG A 17 -32.48 46.23 -22.01
C ARG A 17 -32.72 45.33 -20.80
N GLU A 18 -33.49 44.27 -20.96
CA GLU A 18 -33.71 43.27 -19.91
C GLU A 18 -32.40 42.58 -19.53
N LYS A 19 -31.59 42.15 -20.50
CA LYS A 19 -30.27 41.55 -20.26
C LYS A 19 -29.29 42.50 -19.57
N LEU A 20 -29.34 43.79 -19.85
CA LEU A 20 -28.58 44.82 -19.14
C LEU A 20 -29.11 45.04 -17.73
N LYS A 21 -30.43 45.05 -17.54
CA LYS A 21 -31.08 45.21 -16.24
C LYS A 21 -30.77 44.03 -15.30
N GLU A 22 -30.79 42.80 -15.79
CA GLU A 22 -30.37 41.59 -15.05
C GLU A 22 -28.94 41.72 -14.52
N ARG A 23 -28.07 42.44 -15.24
CA ARG A 23 -26.67 42.65 -14.91
C ARG A 23 -26.41 43.95 -14.14
N GLY A 24 -27.45 44.72 -13.82
CA GLY A 24 -27.33 46.03 -13.16
C GLY A 24 -26.64 47.10 -14.01
N LEU A 25 -26.63 46.96 -15.35
CA LEU A 25 -25.96 47.86 -16.28
C LEU A 25 -26.90 48.96 -16.82
N PRO A 26 -26.35 50.11 -17.26
CA PRO A 26 -27.14 51.18 -17.86
C PRO A 26 -27.81 50.73 -19.17
N PHE A 27 -29.14 50.89 -19.24
CA PHE A 27 -29.99 50.42 -20.36
C PHE A 27 -30.43 51.54 -21.33
N SER A 28 -29.87 52.75 -21.21
CA SER A 28 -30.11 53.89 -22.11
C SER A 28 -29.16 53.88 -23.31
N GLY A 29 -29.66 54.15 -24.52
CA GLY A 29 -28.82 54.24 -25.72
C GLY A 29 -29.42 53.54 -26.94
N THR A 30 -28.64 53.51 -28.02
CA THR A 30 -28.97 52.82 -29.28
C THR A 30 -28.77 51.30 -29.18
N LYS A 31 -29.42 50.52 -30.06
CA LYS A 31 -29.29 49.04 -30.09
C LYS A 31 -27.82 48.59 -30.11
N SER A 32 -27.00 49.25 -30.91
CA SER A 32 -25.56 48.99 -31.02
C SER A 32 -24.81 49.27 -29.72
N GLU A 33 -25.10 50.39 -29.04
CA GLU A 33 -24.46 50.71 -27.76
C GLU A 33 -24.82 49.69 -26.68
N LEU A 34 -26.07 49.22 -26.65
CA LEU A 34 -26.50 48.20 -25.70
C LEU A 34 -25.78 46.87 -25.95
N THR A 35 -25.65 46.45 -27.21
CA THR A 35 -24.90 45.24 -27.59
C THR A 35 -23.41 45.35 -27.29
N THR A 36 -22.78 46.51 -27.58
CA THR A 36 -21.37 46.73 -27.26
C THR A 36 -21.12 46.63 -25.75
N ARG A 37 -21.95 47.26 -24.92
CA ARG A 37 -21.83 47.16 -23.45
C ARG A 37 -21.98 45.73 -22.94
N LEU A 38 -22.88 44.94 -23.52
CA LEU A 38 -23.04 43.53 -23.15
C LEU A 38 -21.80 42.72 -23.52
N ASN A 39 -21.23 42.94 -24.71
CA ASN A 39 -20.02 42.25 -25.16
C ASN A 39 -18.76 42.67 -24.38
N GLU A 40 -18.68 43.92 -23.89
CA GLU A 40 -17.56 44.40 -23.07
C GLU A 40 -17.54 43.73 -21.68
N VAL A 41 -18.72 43.49 -21.09
CA VAL A 41 -18.85 42.86 -19.77
C VAL A 41 -18.76 41.34 -19.85
N ASP A 42 -19.23 40.76 -20.95
CA ASP A 42 -19.31 39.31 -21.16
C ASP A 42 -18.82 38.94 -22.58
N PRO A 43 -17.48 38.90 -22.78
CA PRO A 43 -16.88 38.58 -24.06
C PRO A 43 -17.06 37.11 -24.46
N SER A 44 -17.45 36.24 -23.52
CA SER A 44 -17.81 34.85 -23.78
C SER A 44 -19.11 34.69 -24.57
N GLY A 45 -19.94 35.74 -24.62
CA GLY A 45 -21.25 35.68 -25.26
C GLY A 45 -22.27 34.89 -24.45
N GLU A 46 -22.03 34.70 -23.14
CA GLU A 46 -22.95 34.00 -22.25
C GLU A 46 -24.30 34.68 -22.22
N TRP A 47 -24.35 35.99 -22.33
CA TRP A 47 -25.56 36.78 -22.39
C TRP A 47 -26.47 36.44 -23.57
N MET A 48 -25.92 35.89 -24.66
CA MET A 48 -26.68 35.43 -25.81
C MET A 48 -27.29 34.03 -25.62
N ARG A 49 -26.81 33.24 -24.64
CA ARG A 49 -27.41 31.94 -24.32
C ARG A 49 -28.80 32.14 -23.70
N SER A 50 -29.79 31.46 -24.27
CA SER A 50 -31.15 31.39 -23.72
C SER A 50 -31.12 30.86 -22.30
N ARG A 51 -32.02 31.35 -21.45
CA ARG A 51 -32.13 30.92 -20.05
C ARG A 51 -32.45 29.42 -19.93
N GLU A 52 -33.37 28.95 -20.77
CA GLU A 52 -33.77 27.54 -20.86
C GLU A 52 -32.58 26.62 -21.17
N VAL A 53 -31.71 27.00 -22.11
CA VAL A 53 -30.51 26.22 -22.46
C VAL A 53 -29.53 26.15 -21.29
N ARG A 54 -29.37 27.23 -20.52
CA ARG A 54 -28.51 27.21 -19.32
C ARG A 54 -29.07 26.33 -18.22
N GLU A 55 -30.38 26.37 -18.03
CA GLU A 55 -31.07 25.55 -17.04
C GLU A 55 -30.99 24.06 -17.43
N GLU A 56 -31.24 23.71 -18.70
CA GLU A 56 -31.08 22.34 -19.23
C GLU A 56 -29.63 21.83 -19.16
N GLU A 57 -28.64 22.66 -19.50
CA GLU A 57 -27.22 22.30 -19.36
C GLU A 57 -26.88 22.05 -17.89
N SER A 58 -27.36 22.91 -16.98
CA SER A 58 -27.14 22.73 -15.54
C SER A 58 -27.80 21.47 -14.98
N GLU A 59 -29.02 21.14 -15.41
CA GLU A 59 -29.71 19.91 -15.02
C GLU A 59 -28.99 18.68 -15.57
N SER A 60 -28.50 18.75 -16.81
CA SER A 60 -27.72 17.69 -17.44
C SER A 60 -26.41 17.43 -16.70
N GLU A 61 -25.71 18.49 -16.30
CA GLU A 61 -24.49 18.41 -15.50
C GLU A 61 -24.75 17.81 -14.12
N ILE A 62 -25.83 18.22 -13.44
CA ILE A 62 -26.24 17.69 -12.14
C ILE A 62 -26.53 16.19 -12.25
N GLU A 63 -27.29 15.77 -13.26
CA GLU A 63 -27.62 14.36 -13.46
C GLU A 63 -26.38 13.53 -13.83
N HIS A 64 -25.48 14.09 -14.64
CA HIS A 64 -24.21 13.45 -14.97
C HIS A 64 -23.36 13.25 -13.71
N MET A 65 -23.26 14.27 -12.87
CA MET A 65 -22.53 14.23 -11.60
C MET A 65 -23.13 13.21 -10.63
N ARG A 66 -24.46 13.16 -10.53
CA ARG A 66 -25.17 12.15 -9.72
C ARG A 66 -24.83 10.73 -10.17
N ARG A 67 -24.90 10.48 -11.47
CA ARG A 67 -24.57 9.17 -12.07
C ARG A 67 -23.12 8.76 -11.82
N LEU A 68 -22.17 9.70 -11.90
CA LEU A 68 -20.78 9.45 -11.56
C LEU A 68 -20.62 9.11 -10.08
N SER A 69 -21.24 9.88 -9.19
CA SER A 69 -21.20 9.64 -7.75
C SER A 69 -21.77 8.26 -7.38
N GLU A 70 -22.87 7.86 -8.00
CA GLU A 70 -23.45 6.52 -7.80
C GLU A 70 -22.49 5.41 -8.23
N ARG A 71 -21.79 5.60 -9.36
CA ARG A 71 -20.80 4.64 -9.85
C ARG A 71 -19.58 4.56 -8.94
N GLU A 72 -19.08 5.69 -8.47
CA GLU A 72 -17.95 5.75 -7.54
C GLU A 72 -18.29 5.08 -6.20
N LYS A 73 -19.48 5.35 -5.67
CA LYS A 73 -19.99 4.71 -4.45
C LYS A 73 -20.04 3.18 -4.61
N ALA A 74 -20.56 2.68 -5.73
CA ALA A 74 -20.63 1.25 -5.99
C ALA A 74 -19.24 0.58 -6.10
N LEU A 75 -18.24 1.31 -6.59
CA LEU A 75 -16.85 0.83 -6.61
C LEU A 75 -16.24 0.79 -5.21
N ALA A 76 -16.42 1.86 -4.43
CA ALA A 76 -15.93 1.94 -3.06
C ALA A 76 -16.52 0.85 -2.17
N GLU A 77 -17.82 0.54 -2.32
CA GLU A 77 -18.46 -0.57 -1.61
C GLU A 77 -17.81 -1.93 -1.94
N ARG A 78 -17.52 -2.20 -3.22
CA ARG A 78 -16.84 -3.43 -3.65
C ARG A 78 -15.42 -3.53 -3.11
N GLU A 79 -14.66 -2.44 -3.15
CA GLU A 79 -13.29 -2.39 -2.62
C GLU A 79 -13.28 -2.63 -1.11
N LEU A 80 -14.24 -2.06 -0.40
CA LEU A 80 -14.40 -2.24 1.04
C LEU A 80 -14.73 -3.70 1.39
N ASP A 81 -15.58 -4.36 0.62
CA ASP A 81 -15.86 -5.79 0.81
C ASP A 81 -14.64 -6.67 0.52
N LEU A 82 -13.87 -6.37 -0.52
CA LEU A 82 -12.60 -7.07 -0.79
C LEU A 82 -11.58 -6.87 0.34
N ALA A 83 -11.44 -5.65 0.86
CA ALA A 83 -10.55 -5.36 1.98
C ALA A 83 -10.96 -6.13 3.24
N ARG A 84 -12.26 -6.22 3.53
CA ARG A 84 -12.78 -7.04 4.65
C ARG A 84 -12.44 -8.51 4.48
N GLN A 85 -12.62 -9.07 3.27
CA GLN A 85 -12.26 -10.46 2.98
C GLN A 85 -10.76 -10.71 3.14
N GLN A 86 -9.91 -9.80 2.65
CA GLN A 86 -8.46 -9.91 2.82
C GLN A 86 -8.04 -9.87 4.29
N ILE A 87 -8.65 -8.99 5.10
CA ILE A 87 -8.39 -8.94 6.54
C ILE A 87 -8.76 -10.26 7.20
N GLU A 88 -9.91 -10.86 6.86
CA GLU A 88 -10.31 -12.14 7.45
C GLU A 88 -9.38 -13.28 7.04
N LEU A 89 -8.95 -13.33 5.77
CA LEU A 89 -7.94 -14.29 5.31
C LEU A 89 -6.62 -14.14 6.07
N LEU A 90 -6.13 -12.91 6.24
CA LEU A 90 -4.89 -12.65 6.98
C LEU A 90 -5.02 -13.05 8.45
N ARG A 91 -6.17 -12.79 9.08
CA ARG A 91 -6.46 -13.24 10.45
C ARG A 91 -6.48 -14.76 10.55
N GLU A 92 -7.08 -15.44 9.59
CA GLU A 92 -7.13 -16.90 9.57
C GLU A 92 -5.74 -17.52 9.34
N MET A 93 -4.96 -16.96 8.42
CA MET A 93 -3.56 -17.35 8.21
C MET A 93 -2.74 -17.18 9.49
N GLN A 94 -2.92 -16.08 10.22
CA GLN A 94 -2.26 -15.88 11.52
C GLN A 94 -2.69 -16.93 12.55
N ARG A 95 -3.99 -17.27 12.63
CA ARG A 95 -4.48 -18.32 13.53
C ARG A 95 -3.87 -19.69 13.21
N LEU A 96 -3.75 -20.03 11.93
CA LEU A 96 -3.14 -21.29 11.49
C LEU A 96 -1.63 -21.30 11.79
N SER A 97 -0.94 -20.20 11.53
CA SER A 97 0.49 -20.06 11.85
C SER A 97 0.77 -20.21 13.35
N VAL A 98 -0.09 -19.67 14.22
CA VAL A 98 0.04 -19.85 15.68
C VAL A 98 -0.18 -21.32 16.07
N ARG A 99 -1.12 -22.02 15.44
CA ARG A 99 -1.37 -23.44 15.72
C ARG A 99 -0.22 -24.36 15.29
N ASP A 100 0.43 -24.06 14.16
CA ASP A 100 1.62 -24.80 13.74
C ASP A 100 2.79 -24.54 14.69
N GLN A 101 2.94 -23.30 15.15
CA GLN A 101 3.95 -22.94 16.15
C GLN A 101 3.64 -23.55 17.53
N GLU A 102 2.37 -23.69 17.94
CA GLU A 102 1.99 -24.41 19.17
C GLU A 102 2.23 -25.92 19.07
N ARG A 103 2.00 -26.54 17.90
CA ARG A 103 2.36 -27.96 17.68
C ARG A 103 3.88 -28.17 17.73
N GLU A 104 4.66 -27.18 17.31
CA GLU A 104 6.12 -27.20 17.42
C GLU A 104 6.63 -26.93 18.86
N ILE A 105 5.90 -26.15 19.66
CA ILE A 105 6.24 -25.84 21.05
C ILE A 105 5.90 -27.01 22.00
N VAL A 106 4.84 -27.79 21.74
CA VAL A 106 4.45 -28.93 22.59
C VAL A 106 5.41 -30.12 22.47
N GLN A 107 6.27 -30.18 21.46
CA GLN A 107 7.36 -31.16 21.35
C GLN A 107 8.67 -30.75 22.04
N ARG A 108 8.72 -29.62 22.77
CA ARG A 108 9.90 -29.29 23.57
C ARG A 108 9.85 -29.98 24.93
N VAL A 109 10.42 -31.18 24.93
CA VAL A 109 11.01 -31.88 26.08
C VAL A 109 11.64 -30.87 27.06
N PRO A 110 11.48 -31.05 28.39
CA PRO A 110 11.98 -30.10 29.39
C PRO A 110 13.46 -29.77 29.16
N PRO A 111 13.85 -28.48 29.33
CA PRO A 111 15.17 -28.02 28.97
C PRO A 111 16.16 -28.57 30.00
N VAL A 112 16.91 -29.61 29.62
CA VAL A 112 18.31 -29.61 30.04
C VAL A 112 18.85 -28.31 29.46
N SER A 113 19.17 -27.34 30.32
CA SER A 113 19.55 -26.00 29.86
C SER A 113 20.72 -26.16 28.92
N ILE A 114 20.46 -25.99 27.62
CA ILE A 114 21.45 -26.14 26.55
C ILE A 114 22.67 -25.27 26.86
N SER A 115 22.46 -24.14 27.55
CA SER A 115 23.51 -23.30 28.11
C SER A 115 24.43 -24.01 29.11
N ALA A 116 23.90 -24.81 30.04
CA ALA A 116 24.71 -25.56 31.00
C ALA A 116 25.47 -26.73 30.34
N ILE A 117 24.88 -27.36 29.31
CA ILE A 117 25.60 -28.36 28.51
C ILE A 117 26.71 -27.67 27.69
N ALA A 118 26.45 -26.48 27.15
CA ALA A 118 27.44 -25.72 26.40
C ALA A 118 28.64 -25.32 27.27
N GLU A 119 28.45 -25.06 28.57
CA GLU A 119 29.55 -24.81 29.51
C GLU A 119 30.44 -26.04 29.75
N LEU A 120 29.93 -27.26 29.52
CA LEU A 120 30.72 -28.51 29.61
C LEU A 120 31.63 -28.72 28.39
N LEU A 121 31.35 -28.03 27.29
CA LEU A 121 32.25 -27.99 26.13
C LEU A 121 33.41 -27.05 26.48
N SER A 122 34.60 -27.62 26.63
CA SER A 122 35.83 -26.83 26.83
C SER A 122 36.04 -25.87 25.66
N ASN A 123 36.46 -24.64 25.95
CA ASN A 123 36.80 -23.63 24.95
C ASN A 123 37.61 -24.22 23.79
N PHE A 124 36.97 -24.38 22.63
CA PHE A 124 37.66 -24.80 21.41
C PHE A 124 38.55 -23.65 20.92
N ASP A 125 39.86 -23.85 20.90
CA ASP A 125 40.81 -22.79 20.50
C ASP A 125 41.03 -22.70 18.98
N GLY A 126 40.52 -23.69 18.23
CA GLY A 126 40.67 -23.78 16.79
C GLY A 126 42.02 -24.36 16.35
N SER A 127 42.78 -24.97 17.26
CA SER A 127 43.98 -25.71 16.89
C SER A 127 43.62 -27.03 16.17
N VAL A 128 44.48 -27.44 15.24
CA VAL A 128 44.22 -28.59 14.35
C VAL A 128 44.01 -29.90 15.14
N ASN A 129 44.64 -30.02 16.31
CA ASN A 129 44.60 -31.24 17.12
C ASN A 129 43.45 -31.24 18.16
N THR A 130 42.75 -30.13 18.35
CA THR A 130 41.64 -30.05 19.31
C THR A 130 40.30 -30.45 18.70
N PHE A 131 40.19 -30.52 17.37
CA PHE A 131 38.92 -30.81 16.68
C PHE A 131 38.42 -32.22 17.00
N GLU A 132 39.27 -33.23 16.87
CA GLU A 132 38.91 -34.62 17.20
C GLU A 132 38.52 -34.78 18.67
N THR A 133 39.13 -34.01 19.56
CA THR A 133 38.80 -34.03 21.00
C THR A 133 37.45 -33.37 21.27
N TRP A 134 37.14 -32.27 20.60
CA TRP A 134 35.86 -31.58 20.68
C TRP A 134 34.72 -32.42 20.07
N GLU A 135 34.93 -33.04 18.92
CA GLU A 135 33.96 -33.92 18.25
C GLU A 135 33.64 -35.15 19.13
N ARG A 136 34.65 -35.75 19.75
CA ARG A 136 34.47 -36.85 20.70
C ARG A 136 33.62 -36.42 21.90
N ARG A 137 33.87 -35.23 22.45
CA ARG A 137 33.09 -34.67 23.58
C ARG A 137 31.64 -34.38 23.21
N ILE A 138 31.38 -33.82 22.02
CA ILE A 138 30.01 -33.63 21.54
C ILE A 138 29.30 -34.96 21.37
N THR A 139 29.99 -35.97 20.83
CA THR A 139 29.43 -37.32 20.67
C THR A 139 29.11 -37.97 22.02
N GLU A 140 30.01 -37.82 22.99
CA GLU A 140 29.78 -38.26 24.38
C GLU A 140 28.58 -37.56 24.99
N LEU A 141 28.49 -36.23 24.92
CA LEU A 141 27.35 -35.45 25.44
C LEU A 141 26.03 -35.82 24.75
N LYS A 142 26.04 -35.99 23.43
CA LYS A 142 24.88 -36.46 22.66
C LYS A 142 24.38 -37.80 23.19
N ASN A 143 25.29 -38.73 23.46
CA ASN A 143 24.95 -40.04 23.97
C ASN A 143 24.51 -40.02 25.45
N THR A 144 25.20 -39.26 26.31
CA THR A 144 24.91 -39.19 27.75
C THR A 144 23.58 -38.49 28.04
N TYR A 145 23.31 -37.38 27.35
CA TYR A 145 22.10 -36.58 27.57
C TYR A 145 20.97 -36.87 26.57
N LYS A 146 21.15 -37.87 25.69
CA LYS A 146 20.20 -38.27 24.63
C LYS A 146 19.71 -37.08 23.81
N LEU A 147 20.65 -36.22 23.42
CA LEU A 147 20.33 -34.99 22.70
C LEU A 147 19.84 -35.32 21.28
N SER A 148 18.78 -34.65 20.84
CA SER A 148 18.36 -34.72 19.44
C SER A 148 19.39 -34.02 18.55
N ASP A 149 19.44 -34.40 17.28
CA ASP A 149 20.33 -33.77 16.31
C ASP A 149 20.10 -32.25 16.22
N ASP A 150 18.87 -31.79 16.45
CA ASP A 150 18.55 -30.37 16.45
C ASP A 150 19.06 -29.65 17.70
N MET A 151 19.08 -30.32 18.86
CA MET A 151 19.73 -29.79 20.06
C MET A 151 21.25 -29.73 19.91
N VAL A 152 21.87 -30.71 19.23
CA VAL A 152 23.31 -30.72 18.95
C VAL A 152 23.68 -29.59 17.98
N LYS A 153 22.88 -29.36 16.93
CA LYS A 153 23.04 -28.21 16.03
C LYS A 153 22.94 -26.88 16.79
N LEU A 154 21.99 -26.77 17.72
CA LEU A 154 21.85 -25.59 18.59
C LEU A 154 23.05 -25.41 19.52
N LEU A 155 23.59 -26.48 20.11
CA LEU A 155 24.81 -26.42 20.93
C LEU A 155 25.99 -25.85 20.13
N ILE A 156 26.21 -26.40 18.93
CA ILE A 156 27.26 -25.95 18.03
C ILE A 156 27.05 -24.48 17.62
N ALA A 157 25.79 -24.06 17.40
CA ALA A 157 25.46 -22.68 17.04
C ALA A 157 25.61 -21.68 18.19
N ILE A 158 25.35 -22.09 19.43
CA ILE A 158 25.50 -21.27 20.65
C ILE A 158 26.98 -21.09 20.99
N GLU A 159 27.80 -22.10 20.74
CA GLU A 159 29.24 -22.02 20.94
C GLU A 159 29.83 -20.98 19.97
N ARG A 160 30.25 -19.84 20.53
CA ARG A 160 30.68 -18.61 19.82
C ARG A 160 31.85 -18.82 18.84
N GLN A 161 32.41 -20.02 18.78
CA GLN A 161 33.47 -20.46 17.88
C GLN A 161 33.00 -20.77 16.44
N CYS A 162 31.69 -20.90 16.16
CA CYS A 162 31.22 -21.13 14.79
C CYS A 162 31.67 -20.03 13.79
N ILE A 163 31.80 -18.77 14.21
CA ILE A 163 32.33 -17.69 13.36
C ILE A 163 33.80 -17.98 12.95
N ARG A 164 34.58 -18.61 13.83
CA ARG A 164 35.96 -19.04 13.52
C ARG A 164 36.00 -20.30 12.67
N MET A 165 35.05 -21.23 12.83
CA MET A 165 34.90 -22.39 11.94
C MET A 165 34.51 -21.98 10.52
N VAL A 166 33.60 -21.02 10.34
CA VAL A 166 33.28 -20.47 9.00
C VAL A 166 34.52 -19.82 8.38
N ALA A 167 35.33 -19.10 9.18
CA ALA A 167 36.60 -18.54 8.74
C ALA A 167 37.69 -19.59 8.42
N PHE A 168 37.65 -20.75 9.10
CA PHE A 168 38.56 -21.87 8.85
C PHE A 168 38.16 -22.66 7.60
N GLN A 169 36.86 -22.88 7.38
CA GLN A 169 36.32 -23.51 6.17
C GLN A 169 36.62 -22.64 4.92
N THR A 170 36.48 -21.31 5.01
CA THR A 170 36.85 -20.40 3.92
C THR A 170 38.35 -20.36 3.67
N ARG A 171 39.21 -20.51 4.70
CA ARG A 171 40.66 -20.61 4.53
C ARG A 171 41.13 -21.95 3.93
N ILE A 172 40.51 -23.07 4.31
CA ILE A 172 40.84 -24.38 3.75
C ILE A 172 40.43 -24.46 2.26
N CYS A 173 39.28 -23.90 1.89
CA CYS A 173 38.90 -23.79 0.48
C CYS A 173 39.85 -22.90 -0.33
N PHE A 174 40.50 -21.91 0.27
CA PHE A 174 41.47 -21.05 -0.41
C PHE A 174 42.84 -21.74 -0.62
N TYR A 175 43.23 -22.67 0.25
CA TYR A 175 44.50 -23.41 0.14
C TYR A 175 44.39 -24.71 -0.68
N ALA A 176 43.18 -25.25 -0.88
CA ALA A 176 42.96 -26.46 -1.68
C ALA A 176 42.72 -26.18 -3.18
N PHE A 177 42.64 -24.91 -3.58
CA PHE A 177 42.37 -24.46 -4.96
C PHE A 177 43.36 -23.40 -5.49
N GLY A 178 44.53 -23.28 -4.85
CA GLY A 178 45.64 -22.42 -5.27
C GLY A 178 46.91 -23.23 -5.53
#